data_AF-A0A2G6C158-F1
#
_entry.id   AF-A0A2G6C158-F1
#
_cell.length_a   1.000
_cell.length_b   1.000
_cell.length_c   1.000
_cell.angle_alpha   90.00
_cell.angle_beta   90.00
_cell.angle_gamma   90.00
#
_symmetry.space_group_name_H-M   'P 1'
#
loop_
_entity.id
_entity.type
_entity.pdbx_description
1 polymer ?
#
loop_
_entity_poly.entity_id
_entity_poly.type
_entity_poly.pdbx_seq_one_letter_code
_entity_poly.pdbx_strand_id
1 'polypeptide(L)'
;IINNLTEQINREKNQTTNMEPIILLEKEKSFLLPFPSNEIIHSYLNKMKVVRVDKNALVYYKSKRYSVPSKFANKTLKLEEVEGKIYIYNNLDLVRIHKIDNRALNYNEYDYKEVLRSSMPYKSNSEIDEITRINLENLDSLGR
;
A
#
# COMPACT_ATOMS: atom_id res chain seq x y z
N ILE A 1 34.35 -1.46 -10.80
CA ILE A 1 34.51 -2.85 -11.30
C ILE A 1 33.31 -3.25 -12.18
N ILE A 2 32.08 -3.27 -11.66
CA ILE A 2 30.88 -3.65 -12.45
C ILE A 2 30.68 -2.76 -13.69
N ASN A 3 30.74 -1.43 -13.55
CA ASN A 3 30.52 -0.52 -14.69
C ASN A 3 31.54 -0.73 -15.82
N ASN A 4 32.83 -0.93 -15.50
CA ASN A 4 33.87 -1.17 -16.50
C ASN A 4 33.64 -2.48 -17.25
N LEU A 5 33.19 -3.53 -16.55
CA LEU A 5 32.83 -4.80 -17.17
C LEU A 5 31.62 -4.66 -18.11
N THR A 6 30.59 -3.92 -17.67
CA THR A 6 29.40 -3.63 -18.47
C THR A 6 29.76 -2.85 -19.74
N GLU A 7 30.61 -1.84 -19.63
CA GLU A 7 31.07 -1.07 -20.79
C GLU A 7 31.88 -1.93 -21.77
N GLN A 8 32.74 -2.81 -21.26
CA GLN A 8 33.52 -3.72 -22.10
C GLN A 8 32.60 -4.67 -22.87
N ILE A 9 31.67 -5.34 -22.18
CA ILE A 9 30.71 -6.27 -22.80
C ILE A 9 29.85 -5.56 -23.85
N ASN A 10 29.43 -4.32 -23.60
CA ASN A 10 28.60 -3.55 -24.54
C ASN A 10 29.35 -3.12 -25.82
N ARG A 11 30.70 -3.16 -25.81
CA ARG A 11 31.57 -2.85 -26.96
C ARG A 11 32.14 -4.11 -27.62
N GLU A 12 31.92 -5.30 -27.05
CA GLU A 12 32.28 -6.55 -27.69
C GLU A 12 31.28 -6.88 -28.80
N LYS A 13 31.75 -7.46 -29.91
CA LYS A 13 30.86 -7.90 -30.99
C LYS A 13 30.02 -9.07 -30.51
N ASN A 14 28.71 -8.93 -30.60
CA ASN A 14 27.80 -10.03 -30.33
C ASN A 14 27.97 -11.14 -31.38
N GLN A 15 28.00 -12.40 -30.95
CA GLN A 15 28.26 -13.54 -31.83
C GLN A 15 27.17 -13.79 -32.88
N THR A 16 25.92 -13.37 -32.60
CA THR A 16 24.78 -13.57 -33.50
C THR A 16 24.63 -12.39 -34.47
N THR A 17 24.68 -11.16 -33.96
CA THR A 17 24.45 -9.95 -34.79
C THR A 17 25.74 -9.42 -35.43
N ASN A 18 26.90 -9.90 -34.99
CA ASN A 18 28.24 -9.45 -35.40
C ASN A 18 28.47 -7.93 -35.26
N MET A 19 27.67 -7.29 -34.39
CA MET A 19 27.71 -5.87 -34.10
C MET A 19 27.86 -5.65 -32.59
N GLU A 20 28.44 -4.50 -32.22
CA GLU A 20 28.53 -4.08 -30.83
C GLU A 20 27.13 -3.69 -30.31
N PRO A 21 26.69 -4.20 -29.15
CA PRO A 21 25.41 -3.83 -28.56
C PRO A 21 25.20 -2.33 -28.41
N ILE A 22 26.26 -1.58 -28.07
CA ILE A 22 26.18 -0.12 -27.91
C ILE A 22 25.79 0.60 -29.20
N ILE A 23 26.22 0.10 -30.37
CA ILE A 23 25.91 0.68 -31.67
C ILE A 23 24.46 0.38 -32.06
N LEU A 24 24.03 -0.87 -31.86
CA LEU A 24 22.64 -1.25 -32.13
C LEU A 24 21.66 -0.47 -31.23
N LEU A 25 22.00 -0.30 -29.96
CA LEU A 25 21.20 0.46 -29.01
C LEU A 25 20.99 1.93 -29.46
N GLU A 26 22.03 2.59 -29.96
CA GLU A 26 21.90 3.97 -30.47
C GLU A 26 20.96 4.05 -31.69
N LYS A 27 21.03 3.05 -32.57
CA LYS A 27 20.09 2.95 -33.69
C LYS A 27 18.66 2.71 -33.21
N GLU A 28 18.46 1.77 -32.29
CA GLU A 28 17.14 1.42 -31.71
C GLU A 28 16.50 2.61 -30.99
N LYS A 29 17.28 3.41 -30.27
CA LYS A 29 16.82 4.62 -29.58
C LYS A 29 16.12 5.61 -30.51
N SER A 30 16.55 5.71 -31.77
CA SER A 30 15.91 6.59 -32.76
C SER A 30 14.48 6.18 -33.11
N PHE A 31 14.09 4.92 -32.87
CA PHE A 31 12.74 4.41 -33.08
C PHE A 31 11.86 4.51 -31.84
N LEU A 32 12.37 5.05 -30.72
CA LEU A 32 11.58 5.24 -29.52
C LEU A 32 10.54 6.34 -29.72
N LEU A 33 9.38 6.13 -29.11
CA LEU A 33 8.37 7.17 -28.99
C LEU A 33 8.88 8.29 -28.07
N PRO A 34 8.38 9.53 -28.25
CA PRO A 34 8.69 10.63 -27.34
C PRO A 34 8.32 10.27 -25.90
N PHE A 35 8.98 10.95 -24.96
CA PHE A 35 8.79 10.68 -23.55
C PHE A 35 7.30 10.77 -23.17
N PRO A 36 6.76 9.79 -22.42
CA PRO A 36 5.35 9.80 -22.05
C PRO A 36 5.04 11.00 -21.16
N SER A 37 3.76 11.36 -21.03
CA SER A 37 3.36 12.46 -20.17
C SER A 37 3.79 12.23 -18.71
N ASN A 38 4.03 13.32 -17.98
CA ASN A 38 4.36 13.25 -16.56
C ASN A 38 3.33 12.44 -15.76
N GLU A 39 2.05 12.49 -16.14
CA GLU A 39 0.99 11.69 -15.51
C GLU A 39 1.25 10.19 -15.62
N ILE A 40 1.64 9.71 -16.80
CA ILE A 40 1.97 8.30 -17.03
C ILE A 40 3.18 7.92 -16.18
N ILE A 41 4.23 8.74 -16.18
CA ILE A 41 5.45 8.49 -15.38
C ILE A 41 5.12 8.44 -13.88
N HIS A 42 4.34 9.40 -13.39
CA HIS A 42 3.88 9.43 -12.02
C HIS A 42 3.02 8.22 -11.70
N SER A 43 2.24 7.66 -12.62
CA SER A 43 1.50 6.42 -12.38
C SER A 43 2.41 5.21 -12.15
N TYR A 44 3.56 5.14 -12.83
CA TYR A 44 4.57 4.10 -12.60
C TYR A 44 5.36 4.30 -11.30
N LEU A 45 5.54 5.56 -10.87
CA LEU A 45 6.25 5.91 -9.64
C LEU A 45 5.34 5.88 -8.40
N ASN A 46 4.05 6.14 -8.56
CA ASN A 46 3.09 6.23 -7.48
C ASN A 46 2.70 4.83 -7.01
N LYS A 47 3.39 4.35 -5.98
CA LYS A 47 3.06 3.10 -5.28
C LYS A 47 1.76 3.21 -4.50
N MET A 48 1.20 4.41 -4.33
CA MET A 48 0.02 4.62 -3.50
C MET A 48 -1.26 4.29 -4.27
N LYS A 49 -2.04 3.35 -3.74
CA LYS A 49 -3.37 3.03 -4.23
C LYS A 49 -4.42 3.94 -3.59
N VAL A 50 -5.28 4.51 -4.41
CA VAL A 50 -6.41 5.32 -3.93
C VAL A 50 -7.59 4.39 -3.62
N VAL A 51 -8.11 4.46 -2.40
CA VAL A 51 -9.23 3.62 -1.93
C VAL A 51 -10.32 4.45 -1.26
N ARG A 52 -11.58 4.06 -1.45
CA ARG A 52 -12.71 4.62 -0.73
C ARG A 52 -12.92 3.87 0.57
N VAL A 53 -13.03 4.60 1.67
CA VAL A 53 -13.39 4.06 2.99
C VAL A 53 -14.88 3.73 2.99
N ASP A 54 -15.24 2.56 3.50
CA ASP A 54 -16.64 2.17 3.63
C ASP A 54 -17.37 2.96 4.74
N LYS A 55 -18.67 2.71 4.89
CA LYS A 55 -19.50 3.33 5.92
C LYS A 55 -19.11 2.94 7.36
N ASN A 56 -18.40 1.81 7.52
CA ASN A 56 -17.97 1.27 8.80
C ASN A 56 -16.52 1.69 9.14
N ALA A 57 -15.98 2.66 8.41
CA ALA A 57 -14.60 3.13 8.56
C ALA A 57 -13.55 2.04 8.33
N LEU A 58 -13.75 1.21 7.31
CA LEU A 58 -12.83 0.17 6.85
C LEU A 58 -12.36 0.46 5.42
N VAL A 59 -11.09 0.16 5.14
CA VAL A 59 -10.52 0.13 3.79
C VAL A 59 -10.29 -1.31 3.34
N TYR A 60 -10.56 -1.58 2.06
CA TYR A 60 -10.32 -2.89 1.46
C TYR A 60 -8.98 -2.93 0.73
N TYR A 61 -8.14 -3.91 1.06
CA TYR A 61 -6.86 -4.11 0.41
C TYR A 61 -6.50 -5.60 0.37
N LYS A 62 -6.21 -6.13 -0.83
CA LYS A 62 -5.85 -7.55 -1.07
C LYS A 62 -6.78 -8.54 -0.35
N SER A 63 -8.09 -8.39 -0.53
CA SER A 63 -9.12 -9.26 0.08
C SER A 63 -9.24 -9.20 1.60
N LYS A 64 -8.63 -8.20 2.23
CA LYS A 64 -8.68 -7.96 3.68
C LYS A 64 -9.19 -6.56 3.95
N ARG A 65 -9.79 -6.37 5.12
CA ARG A 65 -10.32 -5.07 5.57
C ARG A 65 -9.48 -4.55 6.72
N TYR A 66 -9.19 -3.25 6.71
CA TYR A 66 -8.37 -2.58 7.72
C TYR A 66 -9.11 -1.35 8.26
N SER A 67 -9.13 -1.16 9.57
CA SER A 67 -9.83 -0.02 10.17
C SER A 67 -9.11 1.30 9.97
N VAL A 68 -9.89 2.37 9.91
CA VAL A 68 -9.44 3.74 9.99
C VAL A 68 -10.34 4.50 10.97
N PRO A 69 -9.90 5.67 11.48
CA PRO A 69 -10.75 6.50 12.32
C PRO A 69 -12.08 6.84 11.65
N SER A 70 -13.17 6.82 12.43
CA SER A 70 -14.54 7.01 11.95
C SER A 70 -14.75 8.32 11.17
N LYS A 71 -13.96 9.36 11.46
CA LYS A 71 -13.93 10.64 10.73
C LYS A 71 -13.60 10.52 9.23
N PHE A 72 -13.09 9.37 8.79
CA PHE A 72 -12.77 9.08 7.39
C PHE A 72 -13.81 8.19 6.69
N ALA A 73 -14.91 7.81 7.36
CA ALA A 73 -15.99 7.08 6.71
C ALA A 73 -16.48 7.81 5.45
N ASN A 74 -16.70 7.08 4.35
CA ASN A 74 -17.07 7.60 3.03
C ASN A 74 -16.07 8.58 2.37
N LYS A 75 -14.87 8.74 2.92
CA LYS A 75 -13.78 9.53 2.31
C LYS A 75 -12.85 8.65 1.48
N THR A 76 -11.98 9.29 0.72
CA THR A 76 -10.97 8.63 -0.11
C THR A 76 -9.60 8.80 0.54
N LEU A 77 -8.87 7.69 0.70
CA LEU A 77 -7.53 7.64 1.29
C LEU A 77 -6.53 7.02 0.31
N LYS A 78 -5.24 7.22 0.57
CA LYS A 78 -4.13 6.61 -0.17
C LYS A 78 -3.50 5.49 0.67
N LEU A 79 -3.20 4.36 0.05
CA LEU A 79 -2.57 3.20 0.69
C LEU A 79 -1.21 2.93 0.07
N GLU A 80 -0.20 2.72 0.89
CA GLU A 80 1.11 2.25 0.46
C GLU A 80 1.48 0.96 1.20
N GLU A 81 1.96 -0.05 0.47
CA GLU A 81 2.52 -1.26 1.08
C GLU A 81 4.04 -1.15 1.13
N VAL A 82 4.60 -1.15 2.35
CA VAL A 82 6.03 -1.08 2.60
C VAL A 82 6.39 -2.12 3.66
N GLU A 83 7.32 -3.03 3.33
CA GLU A 83 7.86 -4.04 4.27
C GLU A 83 6.78 -4.84 5.03
N GLY A 84 5.73 -5.29 4.33
CA GLY A 84 4.66 -6.09 4.93
C GLY A 84 3.71 -5.29 5.86
N LYS A 85 3.74 -3.96 5.78
CA LYS A 85 2.79 -3.06 6.44
C LYS A 85 2.04 -2.23 5.40
N ILE A 86 0.81 -1.87 5.72
CA ILE A 86 0.00 -0.94 4.95
C ILE A 86 -0.02 0.38 5.68
N TYR A 87 0.46 1.41 5.01
CA TYR A 87 0.41 2.79 5.44
C TYR A 87 -0.81 3.45 4.79
N ILE A 88 -1.67 4.02 5.61
CA ILE A 88 -2.90 4.68 5.18
C ILE A 88 -2.72 6.18 5.36
N TYR A 89 -2.86 6.94 4.28
CA TYR A 89 -2.68 8.38 4.24
C TYR A 89 -3.96 9.11 3.84
N ASN A 90 -4.20 10.25 4.47
CA ASN A 90 -5.08 11.28 3.96
C ASN A 90 -4.20 12.39 3.38
N ASN A 91 -4.11 12.47 2.05
CA ASN A 91 -3.14 13.32 1.36
C ASN A 91 -1.68 13.03 1.77
N LEU A 92 -1.10 13.85 2.64
CA LEU A 92 0.25 13.71 3.18
C LEU A 92 0.24 13.24 4.65
N ASP A 93 -0.92 13.25 5.31
CA ASP A 93 -1.05 12.92 6.72
C ASP A 93 -1.18 11.41 6.91
N LEU A 94 -0.30 10.82 7.72
CA LEU A 94 -0.41 9.43 8.11
C LEU A 94 -1.61 9.23 9.05
N VAL A 95 -2.54 8.37 8.65
CA VAL A 95 -3.77 8.08 9.39
C VAL A 95 -3.61 6.84 10.26
N ARG A 96 -3.16 5.73 9.66
CA ARG A 96 -2.99 4.43 10.32
C ARG A 96 -1.89 3.63 9.64
N ILE A 97 -1.27 2.74 10.41
CA ILE A 97 -0.38 1.69 9.91
C ILE A 97 -0.96 0.37 10.38
N HIS A 98 -1.09 -0.58 9.46
CA HIS A 98 -1.51 -1.96 9.76
C HIS A 98 -0.44 -2.94 9.33
N LYS A 99 -0.25 -4.02 10.09
CA LYS A 99 0.55 -5.15 9.63
C LYS A 99 -0.29 -5.97 8.64
N ILE A 100 0.31 -6.44 7.56
CA ILE A 100 -0.32 -7.41 6.68
C ILE A 100 -0.17 -8.78 7.34
N ASP A 101 -1.30 -9.38 7.69
CA ASP A 101 -1.40 -10.74 8.20
C ASP A 101 -2.55 -11.46 7.50
N ASN A 102 -2.88 -12.69 7.90
CA ASN A 102 -3.94 -13.49 7.28
C ASN A 102 -5.36 -13.18 7.75
N ARG A 103 -5.56 -12.21 8.64
CA ARG A 103 -6.90 -11.85 9.14
C ARG A 103 -7.70 -11.16 8.04
N ALA A 104 -8.93 -11.61 7.86
CA ALA A 104 -9.87 -10.99 6.91
C ALA A 104 -10.29 -9.58 7.37
N LEU A 105 -10.32 -9.33 8.68
CA LEU A 105 -10.76 -8.09 9.30
C LEU A 105 -9.75 -7.64 10.36
N ASN A 106 -9.16 -6.47 10.14
CA ASN A 106 -8.06 -5.93 10.94
C ASN A 106 -8.52 -4.63 11.60
N TYR A 107 -8.99 -4.73 12.85
CA TYR A 107 -9.32 -3.56 13.65
C TYR A 107 -8.11 -3.08 14.45
N ASN A 108 -7.87 -1.78 14.41
CA ASN A 108 -7.07 -1.11 15.40
C ASN A 108 -7.90 -0.91 16.67
N GLU A 109 -7.30 -1.18 17.82
CA GLU A 109 -7.96 -1.10 19.12
C GLU A 109 -8.56 0.28 19.39
N TYR A 110 -7.83 1.35 19.05
CA TYR A 110 -8.31 2.72 19.27
C TYR A 110 -9.55 3.03 18.41
N ASP A 111 -9.51 2.67 17.11
CA ASP A 111 -10.65 2.87 16.21
C ASP A 111 -11.88 2.11 16.69
N TYR A 112 -11.67 0.87 17.16
CA TYR A 112 -12.74 0.03 17.69
C TYR A 112 -13.37 0.63 18.94
N LYS A 113 -12.54 1.10 19.89
CA LYS A 113 -13.01 1.78 21.12
C LYS A 113 -13.81 3.03 20.80
N GLU A 114 -13.40 3.84 19.83
CA GLU A 114 -14.17 5.03 19.45
C GLU A 114 -15.55 4.68 18.91
N VAL A 115 -15.65 3.62 18.09
CA VAL A 115 -16.95 3.11 17.61
C VAL A 115 -17.80 2.62 18.78
N LEU A 116 -17.24 1.85 19.72
CA LEU A 116 -17.98 1.37 20.88
C LEU A 116 -18.44 2.50 21.80
N ARG A 117 -17.59 3.49 22.09
CA ARG A 117 -17.96 4.67 22.89
C ARG A 117 -19.13 5.43 22.27
N SER A 118 -19.13 5.55 20.94
CA SER A 118 -20.20 6.20 20.20
C SER A 118 -21.50 5.38 20.23
N SER A 119 -21.40 4.05 20.18
CA SER A 119 -22.56 3.15 20.17
C SER A 119 -23.12 2.82 21.55
N MET A 120 -22.29 2.91 22.61
CA MET A 120 -22.63 2.57 23.99
C MET A 120 -22.20 3.70 24.94
N PRO A 121 -22.79 4.90 24.83
CA PRO A 121 -22.39 6.07 25.62
C PRO A 121 -22.67 5.92 27.13
N TYR A 122 -23.49 4.94 27.51
CA TYR A 122 -23.84 4.64 28.91
C TYR A 122 -22.82 3.74 29.62
N LYS A 123 -21.82 3.19 28.91
CA LYS A 123 -20.78 2.36 29.51
C LYS A 123 -19.57 3.18 29.93
N SER A 124 -18.97 2.80 31.04
CA SER A 124 -17.71 3.38 31.50
C SER A 124 -16.55 3.02 30.57
N ASN A 125 -15.48 3.82 30.57
CA ASN A 125 -14.29 3.53 29.78
C ASN A 125 -13.69 2.15 30.10
N SER A 126 -13.71 1.74 31.38
CA SER A 126 -13.22 0.42 31.80
C SER A 126 -14.03 -0.73 31.20
N GLU A 127 -15.36 -0.58 31.10
CA GLU A 127 -16.20 -1.59 30.45
C GLU A 127 -15.96 -1.64 28.93
N ILE A 128 -15.77 -0.48 28.30
CA ILE A 128 -15.43 -0.42 26.86
C ILE A 128 -14.10 -1.10 26.58
N ASP A 129 -13.11 -0.91 27.45
CA ASP A 129 -11.80 -1.54 27.32
C ASP A 129 -11.92 -3.07 27.42
N GLU A 130 -12.68 -3.58 28.39
CA GLU A 130 -12.87 -5.02 28.55
C GLU A 130 -13.66 -5.65 27.39
N ILE A 131 -14.73 -5.00 26.93
CA ILE A 131 -15.50 -5.46 25.76
C ILE A 131 -14.63 -5.45 24.51
N THR A 132 -13.80 -4.42 24.34
CA THR A 132 -12.87 -4.32 23.20
C THR A 132 -11.91 -5.50 23.20
N ARG A 133 -11.27 -5.77 24.34
CA ARG A 133 -10.31 -6.86 24.49
C ARG A 133 -10.93 -8.20 24.12
N ILE A 134 -12.07 -8.54 24.70
CA ILE A 134 -12.79 -9.79 24.45
C ILE A 134 -13.20 -9.92 22.98
N ASN A 135 -13.75 -8.85 22.39
CA ASN A 135 -14.21 -8.89 21.00
C ASN A 135 -13.06 -9.03 20.00
N LEU A 136 -11.94 -8.33 20.22
CA LEU A 136 -10.78 -8.43 19.35
C LEU A 136 -10.10 -9.81 19.46
N GLU A 137 -10.01 -10.38 20.67
CA GLU A 137 -9.55 -11.77 20.87
C GLU A 137 -10.43 -12.78 20.13
N ASN A 138 -11.75 -12.62 20.22
CA ASN A 138 -12.70 -13.47 19.50
C ASN A 138 -12.56 -13.34 17.98
N LEU A 139 -12.39 -12.12 17.45
CA LEU A 139 -12.18 -11.90 16.03
C LEU A 139 -10.87 -12.54 15.54
N ASP A 140 -9.80 -12.44 16.32
CA ASP A 140 -8.52 -13.08 16.01
C ASP A 140 -8.63 -14.61 16.01
N SER A 141 -9.49 -15.19 16.85
CA SER A 141 -9.74 -16.63 16.88
C SER A 141 -10.55 -17.14 15.67
N LEU A 142 -11.44 -16.31 15.12
CA LEU A 142 -12.31 -16.64 13.97
C LEU A 142 -11.58 -16.54 12.62
N GLY A 143 -10.48 -15.80 12.56
CA GLY A 143 -9.69 -15.57 11.34
C GLY A 143 -8.54 -16.56 11.13
N ARG A 144 -8.49 -17.66 11.88
CA ARG A 144 -7.49 -18.74 11.75
C ARG A 144 -8.02 -19.91 10.94
#